data_AF-A0A7L2PIC9-F1
#
_entry.id   AF-A0A7L2PIC9-F1
#
_cell.length_a   1.000
_cell.length_b   1.000
_cell.length_c   1.000
_cell.angle_alpha   90.00
_cell.angle_beta   90.00
_cell.angle_gamma   90.00
#
_symmetry.space_group_name_H-M   'P 1'
#
loop_
_entity.id
_entity.type
_entity.pdbx_description
1 polymer ?
#
loop_
_entity_poly.entity_id
_entity_poly.type
_entity_poly.pdbx_seq_one_letter_code
_entity_poly.pdbx_strand_id
1 'polypeptide(L)'
;MRLWVCIALLSIVLCASAERPGIFEGIRRGGQFVRDAARGSLDMYRAYRDMREANYRGADKYFHARGNYDAARRGPGGAWAARVIRWPFLLPHSDARENWQSGVSGRGAEDTRLDQEANAWGRSGGDPNRYRPKGLPSKY
;
A
#
# COMPACT_ATOMS: atom_id res chain seq x y z
N MET A 1 36.71 45.11 -6.66
CA MET A 1 37.07 44.08 -5.67
C MET A 1 35.85 43.41 -5.02
N ARG A 2 34.80 44.15 -4.63
CA ARG A 2 33.62 43.57 -3.93
C ARG A 2 32.78 42.58 -4.75
N LEU A 3 32.58 42.83 -6.06
CA LEU A 3 31.76 41.95 -6.92
C LEU A 3 32.40 40.58 -7.15
N TRP A 4 33.71 40.53 -7.40
CA TRP A 4 34.46 39.28 -7.59
C TRP A 4 34.48 38.41 -6.33
N VAL A 5 34.54 39.05 -5.16
CA VAL A 5 34.40 38.36 -3.87
C VAL A 5 32.98 37.80 -3.70
N CYS A 6 31.94 38.56 -4.06
CA CYS A 6 30.56 38.05 -4.03
C CYS A 6 30.35 36.87 -4.99
N ILE A 7 30.89 36.95 -6.21
CA ILE A 7 30.81 35.86 -7.20
C ILE A 7 31.55 34.63 -6.69
N ALA A 8 32.76 34.79 -6.16
CA ALA A 8 33.53 33.67 -5.60
C ALA A 8 32.82 33.03 -4.40
N LEU A 9 32.26 33.83 -3.48
CA LEU A 9 31.52 33.34 -2.32
C LEU A 9 30.23 32.62 -2.73
N LEU A 10 29.46 33.17 -3.69
CA LEU A 10 28.28 32.51 -4.24
C LEU A 10 28.64 31.21 -4.94
N SER A 11 29.77 31.17 -5.65
CA SER A 11 30.26 29.96 -6.33
C SER A 11 30.62 28.87 -5.32
N ILE A 12 31.30 29.23 -4.22
CA ILE A 12 31.65 28.30 -3.13
C ILE A 12 30.39 27.81 -2.40
N VAL A 13 29.41 28.70 -2.14
CA VAL A 13 28.12 28.31 -1.53
C VAL A 13 27.33 27.39 -2.46
N LEU A 14 27.32 27.65 -3.78
CA LEU A 14 26.69 26.80 -4.78
C LEU A 14 27.40 25.44 -4.89
N CYS A 15 28.72 25.39 -4.92
CA CYS A 15 29.50 24.15 -4.92
C CYS A 15 29.29 23.33 -3.64
N ALA A 16 29.36 23.96 -2.46
CA ALA A 16 29.13 23.30 -1.17
C ALA A 16 27.65 22.88 -0.98
N SER A 17 26.70 23.53 -1.67
CA SER A 17 25.27 23.14 -1.66
C SER A 17 24.96 22.06 -2.68
N ALA A 18 25.68 22.03 -3.82
CA ALA A 18 25.60 20.94 -4.80
C ALA A 18 26.07 19.60 -4.21
N GLU A 19 26.91 19.65 -3.18
CA GLU A 19 27.33 18.52 -2.36
C GLU A 19 26.35 18.14 -1.23
N ARG A 20 25.08 18.58 -1.28
CA ARG A 20 23.99 18.02 -0.44
C ARG A 20 23.08 17.06 -1.23
N PRO A 21 23.62 15.99 -1.86
CA PRO A 21 22.80 14.99 -2.54
C PRO A 21 21.82 14.33 -1.57
N GLY A 22 22.11 14.31 -0.27
CA GLY A 22 21.23 13.74 0.76
C GLY A 22 19.86 14.43 0.89
N ILE A 23 19.77 15.76 0.70
CA ILE A 23 18.48 16.47 0.78
C ILE A 23 17.63 16.19 -0.45
N PHE A 24 18.23 16.32 -1.65
CA PHE A 24 17.53 16.01 -2.91
C PHE A 24 17.13 14.54 -3.00
N GLU A 25 18.01 13.63 -2.58
CA GLU A 25 17.72 12.20 -2.49
C GLU A 25 16.63 11.92 -1.45
N GLY A 26 16.63 12.63 -0.32
CA GLY A 26 15.57 12.57 0.69
C GLY A 26 14.20 12.99 0.14
N ILE A 27 14.14 14.12 -0.57
CA ILE A 27 12.90 14.60 -1.23
C ILE A 27 12.44 13.58 -2.29
N ARG A 28 13.37 13.07 -3.10
CA ARG A 28 13.06 12.07 -4.14
C ARG A 28 12.52 10.78 -3.54
N ARG A 29 13.15 10.25 -2.49
CA ARG A 29 12.69 9.06 -1.76
C ARG A 29 11.33 9.28 -1.10
N GLY A 30 11.13 10.44 -0.47
CA GLY A 30 9.84 10.81 0.13
C GLY A 30 8.72 10.88 -0.90
N GLY A 31 8.96 11.56 -2.03
CA GLY A 31 8.02 11.63 -3.14
C GLY A 31 7.70 10.25 -3.74
N GLN A 32 8.71 9.39 -3.87
CA GLN A 32 8.50 8.01 -4.34
C GLN A 32 7.67 7.20 -3.34
N PHE A 33 7.95 7.28 -2.04
CA PHE A 33 7.17 6.62 -1.01
C PHE A 33 5.69 7.02 -1.07
N VAL A 34 5.39 8.33 -1.15
CA VAL A 34 4.00 8.83 -1.24
C VAL A 34 3.32 8.31 -2.50
N ARG A 35 4.02 8.32 -3.65
CA ARG A 35 3.49 7.79 -4.91
C ARG A 35 3.19 6.29 -4.81
N ASP A 36 4.09 5.52 -4.22
CA ASP A 36 3.93 4.07 -4.04
C ASP A 36 2.76 3.79 -3.09
N ALA A 37 2.60 4.58 -2.02
CA ALA A 37 1.49 4.47 -1.09
C ALA A 37 0.15 4.78 -1.76
N ALA A 38 0.06 5.88 -2.53
CA ALA A 38 -1.17 6.22 -3.26
C ALA A 38 -1.58 5.12 -4.25
N ARG A 39 -0.62 4.58 -5.00
CA ARG A 39 -0.86 3.47 -5.93
C ARG A 39 -1.25 2.18 -5.19
N GLY A 40 -0.58 1.86 -4.09
CA GLY A 40 -0.91 0.70 -3.26
C GLY A 40 -2.33 0.79 -2.68
N SER A 41 -2.75 1.98 -2.23
CA SER A 41 -4.13 2.22 -1.79
C SER A 41 -5.16 1.97 -2.89
N LEU A 42 -4.86 2.38 -4.12
CA LEU A 42 -5.73 2.11 -5.29
C LEU A 42 -5.80 0.62 -5.61
N ASP A 43 -4.70 -0.12 -5.48
CA ASP A 43 -4.69 -1.57 -5.71
C ASP A 43 -5.47 -2.32 -4.63
N MET A 44 -5.37 -1.91 -3.37
CA MET A 44 -6.24 -2.40 -2.31
C MET A 44 -7.70 -2.13 -2.68
N TYR A 45 -8.07 -0.88 -3.00
CA TYR A 45 -9.43 -0.54 -3.41
C TYR A 45 -9.96 -1.36 -4.61
N ARG A 46 -9.12 -1.61 -5.61
CA ARG A 46 -9.48 -2.47 -6.75
C ARG A 46 -9.77 -3.89 -6.31
N ALA A 47 -8.93 -4.48 -5.46
CA ALA A 47 -9.20 -5.82 -4.94
C ALA A 47 -10.46 -5.91 -4.08
N TYR A 48 -10.81 -4.85 -3.33
CA TYR A 48 -12.12 -4.77 -2.67
C TYR A 48 -13.28 -4.78 -3.67
N ARG A 49 -13.19 -3.91 -4.69
CA ARG A 49 -14.23 -3.78 -5.71
C ARG A 49 -14.43 -5.09 -6.45
N ASP A 50 -13.35 -5.73 -6.89
CA ASP A 50 -13.40 -7.00 -7.59
C ASP A 50 -13.96 -8.12 -6.71
N MET A 51 -13.62 -8.15 -5.42
CA MET A 51 -14.22 -9.10 -4.47
C MET A 51 -15.74 -8.93 -4.41
N ARG A 52 -16.22 -7.68 -4.32
CA ARG A 52 -17.65 -7.37 -4.28
C ARG A 52 -18.35 -7.67 -5.60
N GLU A 53 -17.70 -7.36 -6.72
CA GLU A 53 -18.23 -7.63 -8.06
C GLU A 53 -18.30 -9.13 -8.34
N ALA A 54 -17.26 -9.88 -7.97
CA ALA A 54 -17.21 -11.32 -8.15
C ALA A 54 -18.27 -12.04 -7.33
N ASN A 55 -18.58 -11.53 -6.13
CA ASN A 55 -19.53 -12.11 -5.18
C ASN A 55 -19.38 -13.65 -5.07
N TYR A 56 -18.14 -14.11 -5.03
CA TYR A 56 -17.78 -15.51 -5.21
C TYR A 56 -17.46 -16.17 -3.87
N ARG A 57 -18.11 -17.31 -3.58
CA ARG A 57 -17.95 -18.01 -2.31
C ARG A 57 -16.52 -18.55 -2.15
N GLY A 58 -15.87 -18.22 -1.04
CA GLY A 58 -14.51 -18.68 -0.72
C GLY A 58 -13.40 -17.95 -1.50
N ALA A 59 -13.69 -16.83 -2.16
CA ALA A 59 -12.69 -16.03 -2.87
C ALA A 59 -12.13 -14.88 -2.02
N ASP A 60 -12.62 -14.66 -0.80
CA ASP A 60 -12.17 -13.61 0.12
C ASP A 60 -10.65 -13.62 0.27
N LYS A 61 -10.07 -14.77 0.64
CA LYS A 61 -8.63 -14.88 0.92
C LYS A 61 -7.78 -14.64 -0.33
N TYR A 62 -8.30 -14.96 -1.51
CA TYR A 62 -7.69 -14.61 -2.79
C TYR A 62 -7.60 -13.09 -2.97
N PHE A 63 -8.70 -12.36 -2.80
CA PHE A 63 -8.70 -10.91 -2.99
C PHE A 63 -7.88 -10.18 -1.92
N HIS A 64 -7.86 -10.70 -0.69
CA HIS A 64 -6.93 -10.27 0.37
C HIS A 64 -5.47 -10.41 -0.08
N ALA A 65 -5.06 -11.61 -0.49
CA ALA A 65 -3.68 -11.85 -0.95
C ALA A 65 -3.34 -11.00 -2.19
N ARG A 66 -4.22 -10.92 -3.19
CA ARG A 66 -4.00 -10.19 -4.44
C ARG A 66 -3.83 -8.70 -4.20
N GLY A 67 -4.72 -8.07 -3.42
CA GLY A 67 -4.60 -6.64 -3.09
C GLY A 67 -3.28 -6.31 -2.39
N ASN A 68 -2.88 -7.15 -1.44
CA ASN A 68 -1.62 -6.98 -0.72
C ASN A 68 -0.39 -7.21 -1.61
N TYR A 69 -0.46 -8.19 -2.51
CA TYR A 69 0.59 -8.48 -3.50
C TYR A 69 0.80 -7.32 -4.47
N ASP A 70 -0.29 -6.82 -5.08
CA ASP A 70 -0.22 -5.72 -6.03
C ASP A 70 0.27 -4.42 -5.38
N ALA A 71 -0.21 -4.12 -4.17
CA ALA A 71 0.22 -2.95 -3.42
C ALA A 71 1.68 -3.05 -2.99
N ALA A 72 2.14 -4.19 -2.45
CA ALA A 72 3.54 -4.37 -2.05
C ALA A 72 4.51 -4.25 -3.23
N ARG A 73 4.10 -4.66 -4.43
CA ARG A 73 4.89 -4.52 -5.67
C ARG A 73 5.06 -3.08 -6.14
N ARG A 74 4.32 -2.12 -5.58
CA ARG A 74 4.55 -0.69 -5.86
C ARG A 74 5.83 -0.17 -5.22
N GLY A 75 6.32 -0.80 -4.15
CA GLY A 75 7.48 -0.36 -3.37
C GLY A 75 7.15 -0.16 -1.89
N PRO A 76 8.07 0.43 -1.11
CA PRO A 76 7.94 0.55 0.35
C PRO A 76 6.66 1.26 0.79
N GLY A 77 6.24 2.31 0.06
CA GLY A 77 4.99 3.02 0.35
C GLY A 77 3.75 2.17 0.10
N GLY A 78 3.76 1.36 -0.95
CA GLY A 78 2.65 0.45 -1.25
C GLY A 78 2.55 -0.71 -0.26
N ALA A 79 3.69 -1.27 0.17
CA ALA A 79 3.72 -2.26 1.24
C ALA A 79 3.25 -1.69 2.59
N TRP A 80 3.57 -0.42 2.88
CA TRP A 80 3.02 0.32 4.01
C TRP A 80 1.51 0.51 3.88
N ALA A 81 1.01 0.95 2.71
CA ALA A 81 -0.41 1.13 2.46
C ALA A 81 -1.18 -0.19 2.64
N ALA A 82 -0.67 -1.30 2.11
CA ALA A 82 -1.25 -2.64 2.29
C ALA A 82 -1.32 -3.09 3.76
N ARG A 83 -0.37 -2.64 4.59
CA ARG A 83 -0.35 -2.95 6.03
C ARG A 83 -1.38 -2.12 6.81
N VAL A 84 -1.55 -0.85 6.46
CA VAL A 84 -2.40 0.09 7.19
C VAL A 84 -3.86 -0.02 6.74
N ILE A 85 -4.11 -0.19 5.44
CA ILE A 85 -5.44 -0.28 4.87
C ILE A 85 -6.01 -1.66 5.16
N ARG A 86 -6.94 -1.71 6.13
CA ARG A 86 -7.85 -2.83 6.33
C ARG A 86 -9.10 -2.62 5.48
N TRP A 87 -9.70 -3.68 4.96
CA TRP A 87 -10.91 -3.62 4.12
C TRP A 87 -12.05 -2.72 4.59
N PRO A 88 -12.38 -2.63 5.90
CA PRO A 88 -13.41 -1.72 6.38
C PRO A 88 -13.15 -0.25 6.05
N PHE A 89 -11.89 0.15 5.85
CA PHE A 89 -11.49 1.51 5.51
C PHE A 89 -11.87 1.92 4.07
N LEU A 90 -12.24 0.96 3.21
CA LEU A 90 -12.58 1.19 1.80
C LEU A 90 -14.10 1.33 1.57
N LEU A 91 -14.90 1.35 2.64
CA LEU A 91 -16.35 1.60 2.60
C LEU A 91 -16.64 3.11 2.65
N PRO A 92 -17.35 3.71 1.68
CA PRO A 92 -17.72 5.13 1.69
C PRO A 92 -18.74 5.54 2.77
N HIS A 93 -19.17 4.62 3.64
CA HIS A 93 -20.24 4.80 4.63
C HIS A 93 -19.85 4.32 6.04
N SER A 94 -18.60 4.47 6.46
CA SER A 94 -18.20 4.08 7.82
C SER A 94 -18.25 5.27 8.79
N ASP A 95 -19.45 5.79 9.07
CA ASP A 95 -19.66 6.64 10.25
C ASP A 95 -19.47 5.85 11.57
N ALA A 96 -19.23 4.54 11.51
CA ALA A 96 -18.86 3.73 12.67
C ALA A 96 -17.35 3.51 12.75
N ARG A 97 -16.62 4.55 13.18
CA ARG A 97 -15.35 4.33 13.89
C ARG A 97 -15.70 3.82 15.28
N GLU A 98 -15.93 2.52 15.44
CA GLU A 98 -15.72 1.80 16.71
C GLU A 98 -15.93 0.29 16.54
N ASN A 99 -14.91 -0.48 16.89
CA ASN A 99 -15.04 -1.82 17.46
C ASN A 99 -15.43 -3.04 16.59
N TRP A 100 -14.97 -3.14 15.34
CA TRP A 100 -15.44 -4.22 14.44
C TRP A 100 -14.39 -5.27 14.04
N GLN A 101 -13.60 -5.76 15.00
CA GLN A 101 -12.85 -7.02 14.81
C GLN A 101 -12.97 -8.01 15.98
N SER A 102 -13.70 -7.68 17.05
CA SER A 102 -13.87 -8.59 18.19
C SER A 102 -15.29 -8.70 18.77
N GLY A 103 -16.29 -7.99 18.23
CA GLY A 103 -17.64 -8.02 18.83
C GLY A 103 -18.82 -7.98 17.87
N VAL A 104 -18.73 -7.25 16.75
CA VAL A 104 -19.96 -6.85 16.05
C VAL A 104 -20.14 -7.51 14.66
N SER A 105 -19.09 -8.07 14.04
CA SER A 105 -19.20 -8.76 12.72
C SER A 105 -19.85 -10.12 12.77
N GLY A 106 -19.94 -10.73 13.94
CA GLY A 106 -20.18 -12.17 14.06
C GLY A 106 -19.07 -13.02 13.41
N ARG A 107 -17.92 -12.44 13.01
CA ARG A 107 -16.79 -13.20 12.46
C ARG A 107 -15.93 -13.74 13.60
N GLY A 108 -15.70 -15.05 13.57
CA GLY A 108 -14.85 -15.73 14.55
C GLY A 108 -13.38 -15.29 14.47
N ALA A 109 -12.65 -15.46 15.57
CA ALA A 109 -11.23 -15.18 15.65
C ALA A 109 -10.39 -15.97 14.62
N GLU A 110 -10.85 -17.17 14.26
CA GLU A 110 -10.21 -18.01 13.24
C GLU A 110 -10.26 -17.39 11.84
N ASP A 111 -11.42 -16.86 11.43
CA ASP A 111 -11.58 -16.21 10.13
C ASP A 111 -10.70 -14.96 10.04
N THR A 112 -10.60 -14.21 11.15
CA THR A 112 -9.68 -13.06 11.27
C THR A 112 -8.22 -13.48 11.12
N ARG A 113 -7.82 -14.64 11.67
CA ARG A 113 -6.44 -15.15 11.55
C ARG A 113 -6.11 -15.55 10.11
N LEU A 114 -7.03 -16.24 9.42
CA LEU A 114 -6.83 -16.66 8.04
C LEU A 114 -6.74 -15.46 7.08
N ASP A 115 -7.53 -14.42 7.33
CA ASP A 115 -7.44 -13.17 6.59
C ASP A 115 -6.07 -12.49 6.77
N GLN A 116 -5.52 -12.52 7.99
CA GLN A 116 -4.18 -12.01 8.26
C GLN A 116 -3.09 -12.81 7.56
N GLU A 117 -3.23 -14.14 7.51
CA GLU A 117 -2.29 -15.03 6.82
C GLU A 117 -2.28 -14.74 5.31
N ALA A 118 -3.45 -14.64 4.68
CA ALA A 118 -3.55 -14.29 3.26
C ALA A 118 -2.99 -12.90 2.95
N ASN A 119 -3.28 -11.90 3.81
CA ASN A 119 -2.70 -10.56 3.69
C ASN A 119 -1.17 -10.60 3.76
N ALA A 120 -0.61 -11.36 4.71
CA ALA A 120 0.83 -11.50 4.89
C ALA A 120 1.48 -12.19 3.71
N TRP A 121 0.89 -13.29 3.23
CA TRP A 121 1.36 -14.05 2.07
C TRP A 121 1.47 -13.17 0.81
N GLY A 122 0.41 -12.43 0.49
CA GLY A 122 0.43 -11.51 -0.65
C GLY A 122 1.48 -10.43 -0.51
N ARG A 123 1.54 -9.77 0.66
CA ARG A 123 2.49 -8.69 0.93
C ARG A 123 3.95 -9.14 0.94
N SER A 124 4.23 -10.41 1.25
CA SER A 124 5.58 -10.98 1.13
C SER A 124 5.97 -11.37 -0.29
N GLY A 125 5.07 -11.17 -1.28
CA GLY A 125 5.30 -11.53 -2.68
C GLY A 125 4.90 -12.97 -3.02
N GLY A 126 4.20 -13.67 -2.13
CA GLY A 126 3.65 -14.99 -2.42
C GLY A 126 2.54 -14.91 -3.48
N ASP A 127 2.42 -15.95 -4.31
CA ASP A 127 1.42 -16.01 -5.37
C ASP A 127 -0.02 -16.03 -4.78
N PRO A 128 -0.86 -15.01 -5.07
CA PRO A 128 -2.24 -14.97 -4.61
C PRO A 128 -3.07 -16.18 -5.04
N ASN A 129 -2.71 -16.84 -6.14
CA ASN A 129 -3.45 -17.99 -6.65
C ASN A 129 -3.45 -19.20 -5.71
N ARG A 130 -2.58 -19.21 -4.69
CA ARG A 130 -2.65 -20.14 -3.55
C ARG A 130 -4.05 -20.21 -2.93
N TYR A 131 -4.79 -19.10 -2.92
CA TYR A 131 -6.15 -19.01 -2.36
C TYR A 131 -7.25 -18.94 -3.42
N ARG A 132 -6.91 -19.05 -4.72
CA ARG A 132 -7.91 -18.89 -5.78
C ARG A 132 -8.88 -20.08 -5.79
N PRO A 133 -10.18 -19.88 -5.60
CA PRO A 133 -11.14 -20.98 -5.69
C PRO A 133 -11.32 -21.41 -7.15
N LYS A 134 -11.53 -22.71 -7.35
CA LYS A 134 -11.84 -23.26 -8.67
C LYS A 134 -13.10 -22.58 -9.23
N GLY A 135 -13.02 -22.11 -10.47
CA GLY A 135 -14.14 -21.46 -11.15
C GLY A 135 -14.24 -19.95 -10.94
N LEU A 136 -13.34 -19.31 -10.17
CA LEU A 136 -13.28 -17.85 -10.13
C LEU A 136 -12.92 -17.31 -11.52
N PRO A 137 -13.74 -16.42 -12.13
CA PRO A 137 -13.49 -15.89 -13.47
C PRO A 137 -12.09 -15.32 -13.64
N SER A 138 -11.42 -15.65 -14.74
CA SER A 138 -10.01 -15.30 -15.00
C SER A 138 -9.71 -13.80 -15.08
N LYS A 139 -10.73 -12.96 -15.22
CA LYS A 139 -10.56 -11.49 -15.17
C LYS A 139 -10.14 -10.98 -13.79
N TYR A 140 -10.37 -11.78 -12.74
CA TYR A 140 -9.98 -11.49 -11.36
C TYR A 140 -8.67 -12.16 -11.03
#